data_AF-A0ABD1BFQ8-F1
#
_entry.id   AF-A0ABD1BFQ8-F1
#
_cell.length_a   1.000
_cell.length_b   1.000
_cell.length_c   1.000
_cell.angle_alpha   90.00
_cell.angle_beta   90.00
_cell.angle_gamma   90.00
#
_symmetry.space_group_name_H-M   'P 1'
#
loop_
_entity.id
_entity.type
_entity.pdbx_description
1 polymer ?
#
loop_
_entity_poly.entity_id
_entity_poly.type
_entity_poly.pdbx_seq_one_letter_code
_entity_poly.pdbx_strand_id
1 'polypeptide(L)'
;MKMNVFSRIDLASFVTGSTEHTWQPTMSSETNIPSYWLNWRFFLCAIFILTSLFLSSFLIWKYERSRKRKKHGDDDDQRRELTTLNGVVYDDETWNTCAKEIHPSWLLGFRVFGFLVLLGLISGNAIADGAGIFIFYTQWTFTLVTIYFGLAALASINRFKSGDNGQNRVSIVDEEEQGSYRPPINGENSNVFKSSNGHDRDNMSTRQIATTLGYIHQILFQTCAGAVLLTDGVFWFIIYPFLTSKDFNLDFFIVIMHSVNAIFLLGETFLNSLRFPLFRIAYFVVWTGIFVLFQWIVHACVSFWWPYPFLDLSSSYAPLWYAAVGLMHVPCFGIFALIVKLKYMWLSRCFSQGP
;
A
#
# COMPACT_ATOMS: atom_id res chain seq x y z
N MET A 1 9.54 46.62 -1.71
CA MET A 1 10.55 46.04 -2.62
C MET A 1 10.67 44.57 -2.26
N LYS A 2 10.22 43.68 -3.15
CA LYS A 2 10.21 42.22 -2.97
C LYS A 2 11.65 41.70 -2.86
N MET A 3 11.94 40.83 -1.89
CA MET A 3 13.03 39.86 -1.99
C MET A 3 12.78 38.64 -1.10
N ASN A 4 12.45 37.54 -1.78
CA ASN A 4 12.68 36.10 -1.53
C ASN A 4 12.34 35.46 -0.16
N VAL A 5 11.20 34.76 -0.15
CA VAL A 5 10.72 33.79 0.86
C VAL A 5 11.32 32.38 0.65
N PHE A 6 12.43 32.26 -0.08
CA PHE A 6 13.10 30.97 -0.33
C PHE A 6 14.62 31.15 -0.19
N SER A 7 15.13 31.18 1.04
CA SER A 7 16.53 30.82 1.31
C SER A 7 16.69 30.50 2.80
N ARG A 8 17.43 29.43 3.09
CA ARG A 8 17.67 28.81 4.41
C ARG A 8 16.59 27.83 4.88
N ILE A 9 16.53 26.71 4.18
CA ILE A 9 16.56 25.44 4.90
C ILE A 9 17.95 25.42 5.55
N ASP A 10 18.05 25.81 6.82
CA ASP A 10 19.30 25.79 7.57
C ASP A 10 19.67 24.32 7.83
N LEU A 11 20.41 23.71 6.91
CA LEU A 11 21.05 22.41 7.12
C LEU A 11 21.90 22.39 8.41
N ALA A 12 22.29 23.56 8.92
CA ALA A 12 23.02 23.72 10.17
C ALA A 12 22.19 23.41 11.42
N SER A 13 20.86 23.57 11.41
CA SER A 13 20.01 23.15 12.53
C SER A 13 19.82 21.63 12.59
N PHE A 14 20.18 20.92 11.52
CA PHE A 14 20.30 19.46 11.49
C PHE A 14 21.63 18.99 12.10
N VAL A 15 22.65 19.86 12.11
CA VAL A 15 24.04 19.55 12.52
C VAL A 15 24.34 20.01 13.94
N THR A 16 23.65 21.05 14.43
CA THR A 16 23.80 21.52 15.82
C THR A 16 22.70 20.92 16.66
N GLY A 17 23.02 19.79 17.31
CA GLY A 17 22.15 19.19 18.33
C GLY A 17 21.82 20.23 19.39
N SER A 18 20.57 20.71 19.41
CA SER A 18 20.05 21.40 20.57
C SER A 18 20.03 20.40 21.72
N THR A 19 20.84 20.69 22.74
CA THR A 19 21.19 19.83 23.87
C THR A 19 20.07 19.62 24.89
N GLU A 20 18.85 19.29 24.46
CA GLU A 20 17.72 19.01 25.37
C GLU A 20 16.80 17.82 24.98
N HIS A 21 17.29 16.81 24.24
CA HIS A 21 16.54 15.55 24.09
C HIS A 21 17.42 14.30 24.29
N THR A 22 17.24 13.64 25.43
CA THR A 22 18.04 12.55 26.02
C THR A 22 17.91 11.18 25.33
N TRP A 23 17.61 11.12 24.03
CA TRP A 23 17.34 9.86 23.30
C TRP A 23 18.25 9.57 22.10
N GLN A 24 19.23 10.43 21.80
CA GLN A 24 20.08 10.23 20.61
C GLN A 24 21.09 9.09 20.83
N PRO A 25 21.12 8.05 19.96
CA PRO A 25 22.15 7.02 20.02
C PRO A 25 23.54 7.61 19.76
N THR A 26 24.54 7.14 20.50
CA THR A 26 25.95 7.55 20.35
C THR A 26 26.45 7.26 18.92
N MET A 27 27.10 8.24 18.28
CA MET A 27 27.79 8.02 17.00
C MET A 27 28.83 6.90 17.13
N SER A 28 28.69 5.84 16.32
CA SER A 28 29.61 4.68 16.32
C SER A 28 30.83 4.90 15.43
N SER A 29 30.69 5.66 14.34
CA SER A 29 31.77 5.97 13.39
C SER A 29 31.36 7.07 12.42
N GLU A 30 32.33 7.81 11.87
CA GLU A 30 32.07 8.75 10.77
C GLU A 30 31.60 7.98 9.53
N THR A 31 30.37 8.24 9.07
CA THR A 31 29.78 7.52 7.92
C THR A 31 30.04 8.22 6.60
N ASN A 32 30.48 9.48 6.60
CA ASN A 32 30.74 10.29 5.41
C ASN A 32 32.14 10.10 4.81
N ILE A 33 32.94 9.18 5.35
CA ILE A 33 34.30 8.86 4.86
C ILE A 33 34.30 7.59 3.99
N PRO A 34 35.12 7.53 2.92
CA PRO A 34 35.16 6.38 2.01
C PRO A 34 35.50 5.05 2.67
N SER A 35 36.34 5.05 3.71
CA SER A 35 36.76 3.83 4.42
C SER A 35 35.61 3.12 5.13
N TYR A 36 34.55 3.84 5.51
CA TYR A 36 33.33 3.24 6.08
C TYR A 36 32.61 2.37 5.04
N TRP A 37 32.51 2.87 3.80
CA TRP A 37 31.81 2.20 2.69
C TRP A 37 32.66 1.16 1.97
N LEU A 38 33.98 1.35 1.88
CA LEU A 38 34.93 0.41 1.28
C LEU A 38 35.22 -0.77 2.21
N ASN A 39 34.16 -1.41 2.70
CA ASN A 39 34.20 -2.56 3.59
C ASN A 39 33.48 -3.75 2.92
N TRP A 40 34.08 -4.95 3.02
CA TRP A 40 33.47 -6.19 2.51
C TRP A 40 32.05 -6.41 3.03
N ARG A 41 31.75 -5.95 4.26
CA ARG A 41 30.40 -6.02 4.86
C ARG A 41 29.38 -5.21 4.07
N PHE A 42 29.74 -3.99 3.69
CA PHE A 42 28.90 -3.15 2.84
C PHE A 42 28.68 -3.83 1.48
N PHE A 43 29.73 -4.35 0.83
CA PHE A 43 29.59 -5.02 -0.45
C PHE A 43 28.63 -6.22 -0.40
N LEU A 44 28.67 -7.03 0.67
CA LEU A 44 27.71 -8.11 0.86
C LEU A 44 26.28 -7.59 1.07
N CYS A 45 26.10 -6.56 1.90
CA CYS A 45 24.78 -5.94 2.08
C CYS A 45 24.24 -5.35 0.77
N ALA A 46 25.10 -4.70 -0.01
CA ALA A 46 24.79 -4.15 -1.33
C ALA A 46 24.36 -5.25 -2.31
N ILE A 47 25.06 -6.39 -2.33
CA ILE A 47 24.65 -7.54 -3.15
C ILE A 47 23.26 -8.01 -2.73
N PHE A 48 22.98 -8.21 -1.44
CA PHE A 48 21.66 -8.64 -0.98
C PHE A 48 20.54 -7.66 -1.37
N ILE A 49 20.75 -6.36 -1.17
CA ILE A 49 19.76 -5.33 -1.49
C ILE A 49 19.55 -5.24 -3.01
N LEU A 50 20.62 -5.19 -3.81
CA LEU A 50 20.53 -5.09 -5.27
C LEU A 50 19.90 -6.34 -5.89
N THR A 51 20.26 -7.54 -5.42
CA THR A 51 19.63 -8.79 -5.88
C THR A 51 18.14 -8.81 -5.51
N SER A 52 17.76 -8.36 -4.31
CA SER A 52 16.36 -8.30 -3.89
C SER A 52 15.55 -7.31 -4.72
N LEU A 53 16.10 -6.13 -5.00
CA LEU A 53 15.49 -5.12 -5.87
C LEU A 53 15.36 -5.61 -7.32
N PHE A 54 16.40 -6.28 -7.84
CA PHE A 54 16.37 -6.87 -9.17
C PHE A 54 15.30 -7.96 -9.29
N LEU A 55 15.27 -8.90 -8.35
CA LEU A 55 14.28 -9.99 -8.34
C LEU A 55 12.85 -9.45 -8.20
N SER A 56 12.64 -8.45 -7.33
CA SER A 56 11.33 -7.81 -7.16
C SER A 56 10.90 -7.06 -8.41
N SER A 57 11.81 -6.31 -9.04
CA SER A 57 11.54 -5.62 -10.30
C SER A 57 11.24 -6.61 -11.43
N PHE A 58 11.95 -7.74 -11.49
CA PHE A 58 11.69 -8.82 -12.43
C PHE A 58 10.31 -9.46 -12.20
N LEU A 59 9.91 -9.70 -10.95
CA LEU A 59 8.58 -10.21 -10.61
C LEU A 59 7.49 -9.23 -11.05
N ILE A 60 7.63 -7.94 -10.72
CA ILE A 60 6.71 -6.89 -11.16
C ILE A 60 6.60 -6.90 -12.68
N TRP A 61 7.73 -6.86 -13.39
CA TRP A 61 7.76 -6.89 -14.85
C TRP A 61 7.10 -8.15 -15.41
N LYS A 62 7.41 -9.34 -14.89
CA LYS A 62 6.87 -10.62 -15.36
C LYS A 62 5.34 -10.68 -15.21
N TYR A 63 4.83 -10.36 -14.02
CA TYR A 63 3.40 -10.48 -13.72
C TYR A 63 2.58 -9.34 -14.35
N GLU A 64 3.08 -8.10 -14.37
CA GLU A 64 2.36 -6.98 -14.97
C GLU A 64 2.47 -6.93 -16.50
N ARG A 65 3.57 -7.37 -17.11
CA ARG A 65 3.71 -7.44 -18.58
C ARG A 65 2.94 -8.60 -19.18
N SER A 66 2.90 -9.76 -18.49
CA SER A 66 2.08 -10.90 -18.91
C SER A 66 0.61 -10.51 -19.06
N ARG A 67 0.11 -9.60 -18.21
CA ARG A 67 -1.22 -9.01 -18.33
C ARG A 67 -1.42 -8.21 -19.63
N LYS A 68 -0.46 -7.39 -20.05
CA LYS A 68 -0.59 -6.56 -21.27
C LYS A 68 -0.67 -7.42 -22.54
N ARG A 69 0.06 -8.55 -22.58
CA ARG A 69 0.07 -9.47 -23.74
C ARG A 69 -1.24 -10.27 -23.89
N LYS A 70 -1.90 -10.63 -22.79
CA LYS A 70 -3.14 -11.43 -22.82
C LYS A 70 -4.42 -10.64 -23.08
N LYS A 71 -4.33 -9.31 -23.24
CA LYS A 71 -5.47 -8.48 -23.66
C LYS A 71 -5.86 -8.70 -25.14
N HIS A 72 -5.16 -9.59 -25.86
CA HIS A 72 -5.21 -9.69 -27.32
C HIS A 72 -5.43 -11.12 -27.86
N GLY A 73 -5.82 -12.10 -27.04
CA GLY A 73 -6.06 -13.47 -27.53
C GLY A 73 -6.71 -14.42 -26.51
N ASP A 74 -7.95 -14.78 -26.84
CA ASP A 74 -8.68 -16.06 -26.68
C ASP A 74 -8.91 -16.78 -25.33
N ASP A 75 -10.05 -17.49 -25.31
CA ASP A 75 -10.71 -18.42 -24.35
C ASP A 75 -11.07 -17.96 -22.91
N ASP A 76 -12.38 -17.96 -22.62
CA ASP A 76 -13.01 -17.40 -21.41
C ASP A 76 -12.94 -18.30 -20.15
N ASP A 77 -12.76 -19.62 -20.30
CA ASP A 77 -12.73 -20.54 -19.15
C ASP A 77 -11.35 -20.59 -18.46
N GLN A 78 -10.26 -20.59 -19.24
CA GLN A 78 -8.91 -20.48 -18.68
C GLN A 78 -8.63 -19.09 -18.08
N ARG A 79 -9.42 -18.08 -18.51
CA ARG A 79 -9.38 -16.71 -18.01
C ARG A 79 -9.80 -16.61 -16.54
N ARG A 80 -10.74 -17.41 -16.03
CA ARG A 80 -11.24 -17.30 -14.65
C ARG A 80 -10.23 -17.71 -13.57
N GLU A 81 -9.57 -18.84 -13.73
CA GLU A 81 -8.52 -19.29 -12.79
C GLU A 81 -7.28 -18.41 -12.90
N LEU A 82 -6.90 -18.06 -14.14
CA LEU A 82 -5.73 -17.24 -14.39
C LEU A 82 -5.91 -15.76 -14.01
N THR A 83 -7.10 -15.18 -14.12
CA THR A 83 -7.37 -13.79 -13.65
C THR A 83 -7.33 -13.67 -12.13
N THR A 84 -7.75 -14.73 -11.43
CA THR A 84 -7.60 -14.86 -9.97
C THR A 84 -6.12 -14.97 -9.59
N LEU A 85 -5.30 -15.66 -10.38
CA LEU A 85 -3.85 -15.79 -10.21
C LEU A 85 -3.06 -14.51 -10.60
N ASN A 86 -3.52 -13.76 -11.62
CA ASN A 86 -2.82 -12.61 -12.20
C ASN A 86 -3.09 -11.28 -11.47
N GLY A 87 -3.86 -11.28 -10.38
CA GLY A 87 -4.14 -10.07 -9.59
C GLY A 87 -4.88 -8.99 -10.39
N VAL A 88 -5.85 -9.38 -11.22
CA VAL A 88 -6.74 -8.42 -11.89
C VAL A 88 -7.60 -7.73 -10.84
N VAL A 89 -7.68 -6.39 -10.95
CA VAL A 89 -8.49 -5.54 -10.08
C VAL A 89 -9.76 -5.20 -10.82
N TYR A 90 -10.88 -5.48 -10.18
CA TYR A 90 -12.17 -5.06 -10.66
C TYR A 90 -12.54 -3.73 -10.04
N ASP A 91 -13.21 -2.88 -10.81
CA ASP A 91 -13.47 -1.49 -10.47
C ASP A 91 -14.32 -1.37 -9.20
N ASP A 92 -15.29 -2.27 -9.04
CA ASP A 92 -16.11 -2.39 -7.84
C ASP A 92 -15.33 -2.83 -6.59
N GLU A 93 -14.23 -3.58 -6.71
CA GLU A 93 -13.39 -3.94 -5.54
C GLU A 93 -12.76 -2.72 -4.85
N THR A 94 -12.62 -1.62 -5.58
CA THR A 94 -11.92 -0.43 -5.08
C THR A 94 -12.79 0.44 -4.17
N TRP A 95 -14.12 0.35 -4.29
CA TRP A 95 -15.06 1.22 -3.57
C TRP A 95 -16.21 0.46 -2.88
N ASN A 96 -16.45 -0.82 -3.20
CA ASN A 96 -17.46 -1.61 -2.49
C ASN A 96 -16.90 -2.26 -1.22
N THR A 97 -17.83 -2.44 -0.29
CA THR A 97 -17.66 -3.22 0.93
C THR A 97 -17.65 -4.71 0.62
N CYS A 98 -17.03 -5.53 1.48
CA CYS A 98 -17.08 -6.99 1.33
C CYS A 98 -18.41 -7.61 1.74
N ALA A 99 -19.20 -6.92 2.57
CA ALA A 99 -20.53 -7.33 2.97
C ALA A 99 -21.56 -6.53 2.16
N LYS A 100 -22.41 -7.23 1.39
CA LYS A 100 -23.44 -6.60 0.54
C LYS A 100 -24.44 -5.75 1.34
N GLU A 101 -24.57 -6.02 2.63
CA GLU A 101 -25.47 -5.31 3.55
C GLU A 101 -24.94 -3.94 4.00
N ILE A 102 -23.62 -3.70 3.93
CA ILE A 102 -23.02 -2.43 4.35
C ILE A 102 -23.01 -1.46 3.17
N HIS A 103 -23.72 -0.35 3.30
CA HIS A 103 -23.75 0.68 2.26
C HIS A 103 -22.34 1.25 2.00
N PRO A 104 -21.90 1.38 0.72
CA PRO A 104 -20.56 1.87 0.37
C PRO A 104 -20.19 3.24 0.97
N SER A 105 -21.17 4.06 1.32
CA SER A 105 -20.96 5.34 2.03
C SER A 105 -20.29 5.18 3.41
N TRP A 106 -20.48 4.06 4.11
CA TRP A 106 -19.78 3.80 5.38
C TRP A 106 -18.28 3.58 5.17
N LEU A 107 -17.91 2.84 4.13
CA LEU A 107 -16.51 2.65 3.75
C LEU A 107 -15.88 3.99 3.32
N LEU A 108 -16.61 4.81 2.56
CA LEU A 108 -16.16 6.17 2.22
C LEU A 108 -15.95 7.02 3.48
N GLY A 109 -16.92 7.04 4.41
CA GLY A 109 -16.82 7.78 5.67
C GLY A 109 -15.63 7.33 6.51
N PHE A 110 -15.41 6.03 6.63
CA PHE A 110 -14.24 5.46 7.31
C PHE A 110 -12.94 5.89 6.65
N ARG A 111 -12.85 5.87 5.32
CA ARG A 111 -11.64 6.28 4.57
C ARG A 111 -11.32 7.75 4.76
N VAL A 112 -12.32 8.62 4.70
CA VAL A 112 -12.15 10.07 4.94
C VAL A 112 -11.74 10.33 6.39
N PHE A 113 -12.40 9.70 7.35
CA PHE A 113 -12.06 9.82 8.77
C PHE A 113 -10.63 9.34 9.04
N GLY A 114 -10.26 8.15 8.54
CA GLY A 114 -8.91 7.61 8.66
C GLY A 114 -7.86 8.52 8.03
N PHE A 115 -8.13 9.06 6.83
CA PHE A 115 -7.22 10.03 6.19
C PHE A 115 -7.00 11.27 7.05
N LEU A 116 -8.06 11.89 7.59
CA LEU A 116 -7.95 13.09 8.42
C LEU A 116 -7.20 12.82 9.73
N VAL A 117 -7.49 11.70 10.41
CA VAL A 117 -6.81 11.32 11.65
C VAL A 117 -5.34 11.04 11.41
N LEU A 118 -5.00 10.20 10.41
CA LEU A 118 -3.61 9.87 10.10
C LEU A 118 -2.82 11.11 9.65
N LEU A 119 -3.42 11.96 8.81
CA LEU A 119 -2.79 13.22 8.41
C LEU A 119 -2.56 14.14 9.62
N GLY A 120 -3.54 14.28 10.50
CA GLY A 120 -3.39 15.06 11.73
C GLY A 120 -2.29 14.54 12.64
N LEU A 121 -2.18 13.21 12.80
CA LEU A 121 -1.16 12.57 13.62
C LEU A 121 0.26 12.76 13.06
N ILE A 122 0.45 12.57 11.75
CA ILE A 122 1.78 12.75 11.14
C ILE A 122 2.18 14.23 11.10
N SER A 123 1.24 15.14 10.83
CA SER A 123 1.50 16.58 10.93
C SER A 123 1.80 17.01 12.36
N GLY A 124 1.04 16.52 13.34
CA GLY A 124 1.28 16.79 14.76
C GLY A 124 2.67 16.34 15.21
N ASN A 125 3.07 15.13 14.81
CA ASN A 125 4.41 14.61 15.08
C ASN A 125 5.50 15.48 14.44
N ALA A 126 5.34 15.85 13.15
CA ALA A 126 6.30 16.69 12.46
C ALA A 126 6.39 18.12 13.02
N ILE A 127 5.31 18.64 13.61
CA ILE A 127 5.28 19.95 14.28
C ILE A 127 5.96 19.87 15.65
N ALA A 128 5.72 18.80 16.41
CA ALA A 128 6.27 18.61 17.75
C ALA A 128 7.78 18.30 17.71
N ASP A 129 8.18 17.32 16.90
CA ASP A 129 9.54 16.76 16.91
C ASP A 129 10.39 17.23 15.70
N GLY A 130 9.79 18.03 14.82
CA GLY A 130 10.42 18.56 13.62
C GLY A 130 10.45 17.58 12.44
N ALA A 131 10.88 18.05 11.27
CA ALA A 131 10.93 17.24 10.04
C ALA A 131 12.00 16.14 10.05
N GLY A 132 12.91 16.13 11.03
CA GLY A 132 13.95 15.11 11.18
C GLY A 132 13.40 13.69 11.39
N ILE A 133 12.17 13.57 11.91
CA ILE A 133 11.51 12.28 12.13
C ILE A 133 11.35 11.46 10.84
N PHE A 134 11.31 12.10 9.67
CA PHE A 134 11.19 11.40 8.38
C PHE A 134 12.43 10.60 7.99
N ILE A 135 13.49 10.61 8.82
CA ILE A 135 14.59 9.66 8.71
C ILE A 135 14.18 8.24 9.14
N PHE A 136 13.11 8.06 9.92
CA PHE A 136 12.68 6.75 10.38
C PHE A 136 11.73 6.05 9.39
N TYR A 137 11.97 4.76 9.13
CA TYR A 137 11.07 3.91 8.32
C TYR A 137 9.62 3.86 8.86
N THR A 138 9.42 4.00 10.18
CA THR A 138 8.08 4.14 10.78
C THR A 138 7.32 5.32 10.18
N GLN A 139 7.97 6.49 10.05
CA GLN A 139 7.34 7.68 9.48
C GLN A 139 7.08 7.52 7.98
N TRP A 140 7.96 6.85 7.24
CA TRP A 140 7.72 6.49 5.83
C TRP A 140 6.49 5.60 5.69
N THR A 141 6.37 4.59 6.56
CA THR A 141 5.23 3.67 6.56
C THR A 141 3.93 4.39 6.94
N PHE A 142 3.95 5.23 7.97
CA PHE A 142 2.79 6.01 8.38
C PHE A 142 2.35 7.01 7.28
N THR A 143 3.30 7.63 6.60
CA THR A 143 3.05 8.48 5.42
C THR A 143 2.41 7.66 4.30
N LEU A 144 2.94 6.47 4.00
CA LEU A 144 2.41 5.58 2.97
C LEU A 144 0.95 5.19 3.25
N VAL A 145 0.64 4.85 4.50
CA VAL A 145 -0.74 4.54 4.94
C VAL A 145 -1.64 5.78 4.79
N THR A 146 -1.15 6.96 5.17
CA THR A 146 -1.89 8.23 4.99
C THR A 146 -2.21 8.50 3.52
N ILE A 147 -1.23 8.35 2.62
CA ILE A 147 -1.41 8.50 1.17
C ILE A 147 -2.41 7.47 0.64
N TYR A 148 -2.31 6.23 1.11
CA TYR A 148 -3.24 5.17 0.74
C TYR A 148 -4.68 5.53 1.09
N PHE A 149 -4.95 6.00 2.33
CA PHE A 149 -6.28 6.42 2.75
C PHE A 149 -6.80 7.62 1.94
N GLY A 150 -5.94 8.58 1.60
CA GLY A 150 -6.30 9.70 0.74
C GLY A 150 -6.71 9.25 -0.66
N LEU A 151 -5.94 8.33 -1.27
CA LEU A 151 -6.27 7.77 -2.58
C LEU A 151 -7.51 6.86 -2.54
N ALA A 152 -7.72 6.12 -1.44
CA ALA A 152 -8.91 5.30 -1.21
C ALA A 152 -10.18 6.17 -1.14
N ALA A 153 -10.12 7.27 -0.40
CA ALA A 153 -11.19 8.25 -0.29
C ALA A 153 -11.47 8.88 -1.67
N LEU A 154 -10.44 9.30 -2.40
CA LEU A 154 -10.59 9.86 -3.75
C LEU A 154 -11.24 8.86 -4.72
N ALA A 155 -10.80 7.60 -4.71
CA ALA A 155 -11.40 6.54 -5.53
C ALA A 155 -12.89 6.38 -5.21
N SER A 156 -13.24 6.37 -3.93
CA SER A 156 -14.61 6.22 -3.44
C SER A 156 -15.49 7.41 -3.84
N ILE A 157 -14.99 8.64 -3.69
CA ILE A 157 -15.72 9.87 -4.05
C ILE A 157 -15.97 9.94 -5.55
N ASN A 158 -14.97 9.61 -6.38
CA ASN A 158 -15.12 9.63 -7.83
C ASN A 158 -16.23 8.68 -8.30
N ARG A 159 -16.40 7.55 -7.63
CA ARG A 159 -17.48 6.59 -7.96
C ARG A 159 -18.82 7.01 -7.39
N PHE A 160 -18.85 7.60 -6.19
CA PHE A 160 -20.07 8.18 -5.64
C PHE A 160 -20.63 9.27 -6.56
N LYS A 161 -19.79 10.18 -7.05
CA LYS A 161 -20.18 11.23 -8.00
C LYS A 161 -20.62 10.68 -9.36
N SER A 162 -19.93 9.67 -9.89
CA SER A 162 -20.28 9.07 -11.18
C SER A 162 -21.55 8.20 -11.10
N GLY A 163 -21.86 7.58 -9.96
CA GLY A 163 -23.11 6.84 -9.75
C GLY A 163 -24.33 7.76 -9.74
N ASP A 164 -24.22 8.93 -9.11
CA ASP A 164 -25.27 9.96 -9.07
C ASP A 164 -25.48 10.60 -10.46
N ASN A 165 -24.39 10.87 -11.20
CA ASN A 165 -24.47 11.33 -12.59
C ASN A 165 -24.89 10.25 -13.59
N GLY A 166 -24.72 8.96 -13.25
CA GLY A 166 -25.08 7.82 -14.10
C GLY A 166 -26.58 7.58 -14.16
N GLN A 167 -27.33 7.99 -13.12
CA GLN A 167 -28.79 7.97 -13.14
C GLN A 167 -29.38 9.09 -14.02
N ASN A 168 -28.58 10.14 -14.30
CA ASN A 168 -28.92 11.23 -15.22
C ASN A 168 -28.31 11.10 -16.63
N ARG A 169 -27.62 9.98 -16.93
CA ARG A 169 -26.97 9.72 -18.24
C ARG A 169 -27.41 8.42 -18.91
N VAL A 170 -28.59 7.91 -18.56
CA VAL A 170 -29.31 6.98 -19.45
C VAL A 170 -29.96 7.81 -20.56
N SER A 171 -29.16 8.09 -21.58
CA SER A 171 -29.50 8.47 -22.95
C SER A 171 -28.40 9.38 -23.49
N ILE A 172 -28.07 9.22 -24.77
CA ILE A 172 -27.15 10.07 -25.53
C ILE A 172 -25.66 9.79 -25.32
N VAL A 173 -25.21 8.56 -25.61
CA VAL A 173 -24.01 8.30 -26.41
C VAL A 173 -24.21 6.93 -27.05
N ASP A 174 -24.74 6.90 -28.28
CA ASP A 174 -24.54 5.86 -29.32
C ASP A 174 -25.62 5.95 -30.43
N GLU A 175 -26.02 7.16 -30.84
CA GLU A 175 -26.76 7.36 -32.10
C GLU A 175 -26.33 8.67 -32.77
N GLU A 176 -25.08 8.73 -33.21
CA GLU A 176 -24.64 9.69 -34.24
C GLU A 176 -23.77 8.97 -35.27
N GLU A 177 -24.36 7.99 -35.96
CA GLU A 177 -24.02 7.71 -37.37
C GLU A 177 -25.32 7.73 -38.20
N GLN A 178 -25.62 8.91 -38.75
CA GLN A 178 -26.40 9.08 -39.99
C GLN A 178 -25.97 8.03 -41.04
N GLY A 179 -26.82 7.36 -41.81
CA GLY A 179 -28.28 7.38 -41.96
C GLY A 179 -28.66 6.62 -43.24
N SER A 180 -29.82 5.96 -43.26
CA SER A 180 -30.58 5.68 -44.50
C SER A 180 -31.98 5.18 -44.16
N TYR A 181 -32.97 5.92 -44.63
CA TYR A 181 -34.41 5.73 -44.44
C TYR A 181 -34.96 4.52 -45.21
N ARG A 182 -35.79 3.67 -44.57
CA ARG A 182 -36.88 2.90 -45.23
C ARG A 182 -38.04 2.58 -44.25
N PRO A 183 -39.30 2.51 -44.74
CA PRO A 183 -40.53 2.63 -43.94
C PRO A 183 -41.01 1.29 -43.33
N PRO A 184 -41.95 1.30 -42.36
CA PRO A 184 -42.32 0.11 -41.60
C PRO A 184 -43.22 -0.82 -42.41
N ILE A 185 -42.96 -2.13 -42.33
CA ILE A 185 -43.88 -3.17 -42.80
C ILE A 185 -44.34 -4.00 -41.61
N ASN A 186 -45.66 -4.00 -41.48
CA ASN A 186 -46.53 -4.76 -40.62
C ASN A 186 -46.37 -6.28 -40.84
N GLY A 187 -46.38 -7.10 -39.78
CA GLY A 187 -46.33 -8.57 -39.93
C GLY A 187 -46.25 -9.36 -38.63
N GLU A 188 -47.42 -9.65 -38.06
CA GLU A 188 -47.84 -10.84 -37.29
C GLU A 188 -46.83 -11.74 -36.54
N ASN A 189 -47.13 -11.90 -35.24
CA ASN A 189 -47.19 -13.13 -34.44
C ASN A 189 -46.14 -14.24 -34.65
N SER A 190 -45.37 -14.54 -33.59
CA SER A 190 -45.39 -15.88 -33.00
C SER A 190 -44.84 -15.89 -31.57
N ASN A 191 -45.61 -16.54 -30.70
CA ASN A 191 -45.33 -16.77 -29.30
C ASN A 191 -44.14 -17.72 -29.13
N VAL A 192 -43.11 -17.30 -28.41
CA VAL A 192 -42.18 -18.22 -27.76
C VAL A 192 -42.09 -17.84 -26.29
N PHE A 193 -42.88 -18.56 -25.48
CA PHE A 193 -42.70 -18.64 -24.04
C PHE A 193 -41.28 -19.14 -23.76
N LYS A 194 -40.40 -18.24 -23.30
CA LYS A 194 -39.11 -18.63 -22.72
C LYS A 194 -39.11 -18.23 -21.25
N SER A 195 -39.39 -19.24 -20.43
CA SER A 195 -39.19 -19.30 -18.99
C SER A 195 -37.95 -18.51 -18.55
N SER A 196 -38.16 -17.36 -17.91
CA SER A 196 -37.14 -16.65 -17.15
C SER A 196 -36.92 -17.39 -15.83
N ASN A 197 -35.93 -18.27 -15.82
CA ASN A 197 -35.29 -18.74 -14.59
C ASN A 197 -33.79 -18.78 -14.86
N GLY A 198 -33.14 -17.64 -14.63
CA GLY A 198 -31.72 -17.44 -14.89
C GLY A 198 -31.18 -16.21 -14.17
N HIS A 199 -31.67 -15.89 -12.97
CA HIS A 199 -31.26 -14.67 -12.27
C HIS A 199 -29.88 -14.74 -11.59
N ASP A 200 -29.20 -15.90 -11.61
CA ASP A 200 -27.95 -16.09 -10.84
C ASP A 200 -26.68 -16.37 -11.67
N ARG A 201 -26.75 -16.46 -13.01
CA ARG A 201 -25.55 -16.70 -13.84
C ARG A 201 -24.99 -15.45 -14.55
N ASP A 202 -25.75 -14.37 -14.65
CA ASP A 202 -25.35 -13.20 -15.44
C ASP A 202 -24.62 -12.09 -14.66
N ASN A 203 -24.60 -12.11 -13.32
CA ASN A 203 -23.96 -11.04 -12.55
C ASN A 203 -22.42 -11.07 -12.54
N MET A 204 -21.79 -12.11 -13.10
CA MET A 204 -20.33 -12.25 -13.10
C MET A 204 -19.69 -11.94 -14.47
N SER A 205 -20.47 -11.84 -15.55
CA SER A 205 -19.97 -11.65 -16.92
C SER A 205 -19.69 -10.18 -17.28
N THR A 206 -20.14 -9.21 -16.48
CA THR A 206 -20.06 -7.77 -16.80
C THR A 206 -19.23 -6.94 -15.81
N ARG A 207 -18.31 -7.55 -15.05
CA ARG A 207 -17.51 -6.83 -14.05
C ARG A 207 -16.41 -5.99 -14.72
N GLN A 208 -16.54 -4.66 -14.68
CA GLN A 208 -15.59 -3.74 -15.31
C GLN A 208 -14.19 -3.83 -14.67
N ILE A 209 -13.14 -3.87 -15.48
CA ILE A 209 -11.75 -3.84 -15.02
C ILE A 209 -11.45 -2.44 -14.47
N ALA A 210 -10.79 -2.38 -13.31
CA ALA A 210 -10.45 -1.13 -12.67
C ALA A 210 -9.54 -0.24 -13.54
N THR A 211 -9.73 1.07 -13.45
CA THR A 211 -8.83 2.07 -14.02
C THR A 211 -7.42 1.97 -13.38
N THR A 212 -6.40 2.58 -13.97
CA THR A 212 -5.03 2.66 -13.42
C THR A 212 -5.01 3.03 -11.93
N LEU A 213 -5.89 3.92 -11.50
CA LEU A 213 -6.03 4.33 -10.10
C LEU A 213 -6.42 3.17 -9.17
N GLY A 214 -7.27 2.24 -9.60
CA GLY A 214 -7.62 1.05 -8.83
C GLY A 214 -6.46 0.07 -8.65
N TYR A 215 -5.60 -0.03 -9.67
CA TYR A 215 -4.35 -0.80 -9.57
C TYR A 215 -3.38 -0.16 -8.59
N ILE A 216 -3.17 1.16 -8.68
CA ILE A 216 -2.33 1.92 -7.73
C ILE A 216 -2.87 1.74 -6.31
N HIS A 217 -4.18 1.89 -6.11
CA HIS A 217 -4.83 1.72 -4.82
C HIS A 217 -4.58 0.33 -4.23
N GLN A 218 -4.72 -0.74 -5.01
CA GLN A 218 -4.47 -2.09 -4.51
C GLN A 218 -2.96 -2.39 -4.30
N ILE A 219 -2.06 -1.83 -5.11
CA ILE A 219 -0.60 -1.93 -4.88
C ILE A 219 -0.23 -1.25 -3.56
N LEU A 220 -0.76 -0.05 -3.32
CA LEU A 220 -0.53 0.69 -2.07
C LEU A 220 -1.08 -0.07 -0.87
N PHE A 221 -2.30 -0.62 -0.96
CA PHE A 221 -2.89 -1.43 0.11
C PHE A 221 -1.95 -2.56 0.57
N GLN A 222 -1.36 -3.29 -0.39
CA GLN A 222 -0.51 -4.43 -0.10
C GLN A 222 0.89 -4.03 0.36
N THR A 223 1.39 -2.91 -0.16
CA THR A 223 2.65 -2.32 0.31
C THR A 223 2.48 -1.85 1.77
N CYS A 224 1.37 -1.18 2.08
CA CYS A 224 1.00 -0.78 3.45
C CYS A 224 0.89 -2.00 4.37
N ALA A 225 0.19 -3.05 3.95
CA ALA A 225 0.02 -4.28 4.71
C ALA A 225 1.35 -4.90 5.15
N GLY A 226 2.28 -5.05 4.22
CA GLY A 226 3.63 -5.54 4.53
C GLY A 226 4.41 -4.58 5.43
N ALA A 227 4.42 -3.29 5.09
CA ALA A 227 5.21 -2.28 5.79
C ALA A 227 4.74 -2.06 7.23
N VAL A 228 3.43 -2.02 7.48
CA VAL A 228 2.84 -1.89 8.83
C VAL A 228 3.16 -3.11 9.68
N LEU A 229 2.97 -4.33 9.15
CA LEU A 229 3.31 -5.55 9.89
C LEU A 229 4.81 -5.67 10.19
N LEU A 230 5.67 -5.19 9.28
CA LEU A 230 7.10 -5.14 9.53
C LEU A 230 7.46 -4.09 10.58
N THR A 231 7.01 -2.84 10.42
CA THR A 231 7.35 -1.73 11.33
C THR A 231 6.81 -1.95 12.73
N ASP A 232 5.52 -2.21 12.87
CA ASP A 232 4.86 -2.37 14.17
C ASP A 232 5.29 -3.69 14.81
N GLY A 233 5.39 -4.76 14.01
CA GLY A 233 5.83 -6.07 14.50
C GLY A 233 7.27 -6.02 15.02
N VAL A 234 8.21 -5.46 14.25
CA VAL A 234 9.60 -5.32 14.70
C VAL A 234 9.69 -4.40 15.91
N PHE A 235 8.92 -3.31 15.96
CA PHE A 235 8.92 -2.43 17.12
C PHE A 235 8.44 -3.14 18.39
N TRP A 236 7.22 -3.69 18.39
CA TRP A 236 6.59 -4.25 19.58
C TRP A 236 7.18 -5.60 20.01
N PHE A 237 7.63 -6.43 19.07
CA PHE A 237 8.12 -7.78 19.40
C PHE A 237 9.65 -7.89 19.48
N ILE A 238 10.40 -6.93 18.93
CA ILE A 238 11.87 -6.99 18.90
C ILE A 238 12.48 -5.77 19.59
N ILE A 239 12.22 -4.57 19.08
CA ILE A 239 12.92 -3.37 19.55
C ILE A 239 12.55 -3.06 21.00
N TYR A 240 11.26 -2.85 21.28
CA TYR A 240 10.77 -2.46 22.59
C TYR A 240 11.12 -3.47 23.71
N PRO A 241 10.93 -4.78 23.56
CA PRO A 241 11.25 -5.74 24.62
C PRO A 241 12.74 -6.07 24.78
N PHE A 242 13.55 -6.01 23.71
CA PHE A 242 14.92 -6.55 23.74
C PHE A 242 16.04 -5.55 23.42
N LEU A 243 15.78 -4.49 22.65
CA LEU A 243 16.80 -3.56 22.18
C LEU A 243 16.72 -2.18 22.86
N THR A 244 15.59 -1.89 23.49
CA THR A 244 15.34 -0.65 24.19
C THR A 244 15.89 -0.71 25.63
N SER A 245 16.44 0.41 26.12
CA SER A 245 16.97 0.49 27.48
C SER A 245 15.86 0.38 28.54
N LYS A 246 16.21 -0.08 29.75
CA LYS A 246 15.23 -0.22 30.86
C LYS A 246 14.58 1.09 31.27
N ASP A 247 15.25 2.21 31.01
CA ASP A 247 14.77 3.55 31.34
C ASP A 247 14.02 4.22 30.19
N PHE A 248 13.78 3.50 29.08
CA PHE A 248 13.06 4.04 27.94
C PHE A 248 11.60 4.31 28.26
N ASN A 249 11.21 5.57 28.13
CA ASN A 249 9.82 5.96 28.27
C ASN A 249 9.15 5.95 26.90
N LEU A 250 8.05 5.19 26.79
CA LEU A 250 7.21 5.18 25.59
C LEU A 250 6.53 6.54 25.46
N ASP A 251 7.01 7.35 24.53
CA ASP A 251 6.34 8.60 24.18
C ASP A 251 5.01 8.33 23.44
N PHE A 252 4.07 9.26 23.59
CA PHE A 252 2.75 9.18 22.97
C PHE A 252 2.84 9.01 21.45
N PHE A 253 3.67 9.79 20.75
CA PHE A 253 3.77 9.69 19.30
C PHE A 253 4.38 8.36 18.86
N ILE A 254 5.31 7.81 19.64
CA ILE A 254 5.90 6.49 19.36
C ILE A 254 4.82 5.40 19.39
N VAL A 255 4.01 5.35 20.46
CA VAL A 255 2.94 4.35 20.60
C VAL A 255 1.92 4.49 19.47
N ILE A 256 1.53 5.73 19.15
CA ILE A 256 0.54 6.01 18.10
C ILE A 256 1.06 5.60 16.72
N MET A 257 2.30 5.97 16.39
CA MET A 257 2.91 5.68 15.09
C MET A 257 3.15 4.18 14.85
N HIS A 258 3.24 3.39 15.92
CA HIS A 258 3.41 1.95 15.89
C HIS A 258 2.13 1.13 16.13
N SER A 259 0.96 1.77 16.22
CA SER A 259 -0.29 1.06 16.52
C SER A 259 -1.50 1.54 15.71
N VAL A 260 -1.67 2.85 15.54
CA VAL A 260 -2.90 3.42 14.96
C VAL A 260 -2.99 3.13 13.45
N ASN A 261 -1.86 3.13 12.75
CA ASN A 261 -1.72 2.66 11.37
C ASN A 261 -2.26 1.23 11.18
N ALA A 262 -1.90 0.28 12.07
CA ALA A 262 -2.41 -1.09 12.03
C ALA A 262 -3.92 -1.16 12.29
N ILE A 263 -4.43 -0.41 13.26
CA ILE A 263 -5.87 -0.38 13.56
C ILE A 263 -6.67 0.09 12.33
N PHE A 264 -6.27 1.21 11.73
CA PHE A 264 -6.95 1.72 10.54
C PHE A 264 -6.83 0.76 9.35
N LEU A 265 -5.65 0.19 9.11
CA LEU A 265 -5.43 -0.71 7.99
C LEU A 265 -6.19 -2.03 8.16
N LEU A 266 -6.29 -2.57 9.38
CA LEU A 266 -7.13 -3.72 9.68
C LEU A 266 -8.61 -3.38 9.50
N GLY A 267 -9.08 -2.24 10.00
CA GLY A 267 -10.45 -1.76 9.77
C GLY A 267 -10.80 -1.67 8.28
N GLU A 268 -9.92 -1.04 7.49
CA GLU A 268 -10.04 -0.98 6.03
C GLU A 268 -10.07 -2.38 5.42
N THR A 269 -9.19 -3.28 5.88
CA THR A 269 -9.15 -4.67 5.44
C THR A 269 -10.45 -5.39 5.73
N PHE A 270 -11.08 -5.17 6.88
CA PHE A 270 -12.35 -5.81 7.21
C PHE A 270 -13.53 -5.23 6.43
N LEU A 271 -13.49 -3.95 6.06
CA LEU A 271 -14.59 -3.28 5.36
C LEU A 271 -14.53 -3.43 3.84
N ASN A 272 -13.35 -3.31 3.22
CA ASN A 272 -13.21 -3.29 1.76
C ASN A 272 -13.33 -4.68 1.12
N SER A 273 -13.45 -4.76 -0.20
CA SER A 273 -13.53 -6.03 -0.95
C SER A 273 -12.27 -6.34 -1.77
N LEU A 274 -11.14 -5.71 -1.45
CA LEU A 274 -9.90 -5.84 -2.22
C LEU A 274 -9.26 -7.23 -2.06
N ARG A 275 -8.87 -7.81 -3.20
CA ARG A 275 -8.07 -9.03 -3.23
C ARG A 275 -6.63 -8.77 -2.79
N PHE A 276 -5.94 -9.84 -2.38
CA PHE A 276 -4.54 -9.80 -1.91
C PHE A 276 -3.64 -10.76 -2.72
N PRO A 277 -3.36 -10.49 -4.00
CA PRO A 277 -2.40 -11.28 -4.79
C PRO A 277 -1.00 -11.32 -4.17
N LEU A 278 -0.43 -12.52 -4.03
CA LEU A 278 0.84 -12.73 -3.34
C LEU A 278 2.06 -12.14 -4.08
N PHE A 279 2.06 -12.12 -5.41
CA PHE A 279 3.23 -11.68 -6.20
C PHE A 279 3.62 -10.22 -5.94
N ARG A 280 2.71 -9.42 -5.40
CA ARG A 280 2.90 -8.00 -5.12
C ARG A 280 3.64 -7.73 -3.81
N ILE A 281 4.05 -8.77 -3.08
CA ILE A 281 5.13 -8.67 -2.10
C ILE A 281 6.36 -7.95 -2.69
N ALA A 282 6.58 -8.07 -3.99
CA ALA A 282 7.64 -7.36 -4.70
C ALA A 282 7.60 -5.82 -4.52
N TYR A 283 6.41 -5.20 -4.46
CA TYR A 283 6.31 -3.75 -4.21
C TYR A 283 6.72 -3.38 -2.80
N PHE A 284 6.37 -4.22 -1.82
CA PHE A 284 6.81 -4.05 -0.44
C PHE A 284 8.33 -4.18 -0.31
N VAL A 285 8.94 -5.16 -0.97
CA VAL A 285 10.42 -5.30 -1.00
C VAL A 285 11.07 -4.09 -1.67
N VAL A 286 10.52 -3.60 -2.79
CA VAL A 286 11.01 -2.37 -3.45
C VAL A 286 10.90 -1.16 -2.53
N TRP A 287 9.78 -0.99 -1.84
CA TRP A 287 9.57 0.10 -0.89
C TRP A 287 10.63 0.12 0.22
N THR A 288 10.88 -1.02 0.86
CA THR A 288 11.93 -1.13 1.89
C THR A 288 13.33 -0.95 1.31
N GLY A 289 13.59 -1.48 0.12
CA GLY A 289 14.88 -1.29 -0.56
C GLY A 289 15.16 0.17 -0.90
N ILE A 290 14.15 0.92 -1.35
CA ILE A 290 14.26 2.37 -1.58
C ILE A 290 14.62 3.09 -0.27
N PHE A 291 13.97 2.73 0.85
CA PHE A 291 14.31 3.31 2.15
C PHE A 291 15.76 3.04 2.54
N VAL A 292 16.25 1.80 2.36
CA VAL A 292 17.65 1.45 2.66
C VAL A 292 18.62 2.24 1.80
N LEU A 293 18.36 2.37 0.49
CA LEU A 293 19.18 3.19 -0.41
C LEU A 293 19.18 4.66 -0.01
N PHE A 294 18.01 5.20 0.37
CA PHE A 294 17.89 6.55 0.89
C PHE A 294 18.77 6.75 2.12
N GLN A 295 18.72 5.82 3.09
CA GLN A 295 19.59 5.88 4.28
C GLN A 295 21.07 5.84 3.90
N TRP A 296 21.45 4.97 2.98
CA TRP A 296 22.85 4.88 2.55
C TRP A 296 23.35 6.17 1.93
N ILE A 297 22.56 6.78 1.04
CA ILE A 297 22.89 8.05 0.40
C ILE A 297 23.03 9.15 1.46
N VAL A 298 22.05 9.25 2.35
CA VAL A 298 22.04 10.27 3.40
C VAL A 298 23.27 10.13 4.32
N HIS A 299 23.60 8.92 4.78
CA HIS A 299 24.76 8.66 5.63
C HIS A 299 26.11 8.82 4.89
N ALA A 300 26.14 8.63 3.57
CA ALA A 300 27.32 8.89 2.75
C ALA A 300 27.57 10.40 2.59
N CYS A 301 26.50 11.21 2.53
CA CYS A 301 26.60 12.66 2.41
C CYS A 301 26.82 13.37 3.75
N VAL A 302 26.17 12.90 4.82
CA VAL A 302 26.17 13.54 6.14
C VAL A 302 26.35 12.46 7.20
N SER A 303 27.36 12.63 8.07
CA SER A 303 27.57 11.69 9.18
C SER A 303 26.70 12.06 10.37
N PHE A 304 25.82 11.13 10.77
CA PHE A 304 25.03 11.19 12.01
C PHE A 304 24.64 9.77 12.45
N TRP A 305 23.90 9.64 13.55
CA TRP A 305 23.50 8.36 14.12
C TRP A 305 22.55 7.58 13.19
N TRP A 306 22.67 6.25 13.15
CA TRP A 306 21.72 5.42 12.41
C TRP A 306 20.35 5.44 13.08
N PRO A 307 19.24 5.57 12.33
CA PRO A 307 17.89 5.48 12.91
C PRO A 307 17.59 4.09 13.48
N TYR A 308 18.27 3.06 12.96
CA TYR A 308 18.13 1.69 13.42
C TYR A 308 19.50 1.03 13.60
N PRO A 309 19.81 0.45 14.76
CA PRO A 309 21.12 -0.18 15.01
C PRO A 309 21.48 -1.27 14.00
N PHE A 310 20.49 -2.00 13.48
CA PHE A 310 20.67 -3.08 12.51
C PHE A 310 21.01 -2.59 11.09
N LEU A 311 20.93 -1.28 10.81
CA LEU A 311 21.40 -0.69 9.54
C LEU A 311 22.88 -0.31 9.58
N ASP A 312 23.47 -0.19 10.76
CA ASP A 312 24.87 0.20 10.93
C ASP A 312 25.82 -0.83 10.33
N LEU A 313 26.61 -0.39 9.34
CA LEU A 313 27.55 -1.22 8.58
C LEU A 313 28.88 -1.40 9.29
N SER A 314 29.15 -0.63 10.36
CA SER A 314 30.31 -0.82 11.23
C SER A 314 30.24 -2.12 12.02
N SER A 315 29.03 -2.65 12.24
CA SER A 315 28.80 -3.91 12.95
C SER A 315 29.31 -5.11 12.16
N SER A 316 29.99 -6.05 12.84
CA SER A 316 30.40 -7.33 12.25
C SER A 316 29.22 -8.19 11.80
N TYR A 317 28.04 -7.96 12.37
CA TYR A 317 26.81 -8.69 12.08
C TYR A 317 25.93 -8.00 11.03
N ALA A 318 26.37 -6.90 10.42
CA ALA A 318 25.57 -6.15 9.45
C ALA A 318 25.00 -7.04 8.33
N PRO A 319 25.79 -7.91 7.64
CA PRO A 319 25.21 -8.78 6.61
C PRO A 319 24.10 -9.71 7.11
N LEU A 320 24.20 -10.20 8.35
CA LEU A 320 23.17 -11.03 8.97
C LEU A 320 21.90 -10.23 9.28
N TRP A 321 22.03 -9.00 9.75
CA TRP A 321 20.89 -8.11 10.00
C TRP A 321 20.14 -7.77 8.71
N TYR A 322 20.86 -7.41 7.65
CA TYR A 322 20.26 -7.13 6.34
C TYR A 322 19.56 -8.38 5.77
N ALA A 323 20.16 -9.56 5.91
CA ALA A 323 19.53 -10.82 5.52
C ALA A 323 18.29 -11.12 6.37
N ALA A 324 18.36 -10.94 7.70
CA ALA A 324 17.25 -11.19 8.60
C ALA A 324 16.05 -10.28 8.31
N VAL A 325 16.25 -8.96 8.18
CA VAL A 325 15.20 -8.01 7.81
C VAL A 325 14.64 -8.32 6.42
N GLY A 326 15.50 -8.67 5.45
CA GLY A 326 15.08 -9.14 4.13
C GLY A 326 14.15 -10.36 4.22
N LEU A 327 14.51 -11.36 5.02
CA LEU A 327 13.70 -12.56 5.25
C LEU A 327 12.37 -12.24 5.96
N MET A 328 12.33 -11.26 6.88
CA MET A 328 11.11 -10.87 7.59
C MET A 328 10.00 -10.35 6.67
N HIS A 329 10.31 -9.92 5.44
CA HIS A 329 9.28 -9.51 4.48
C HIS A 329 8.29 -10.64 4.17
N VAL A 330 8.77 -11.89 4.12
CA VAL A 330 7.95 -13.07 3.82
C VAL A 330 6.92 -13.35 4.91
N PRO A 331 7.28 -13.53 6.21
CA PRO A 331 6.31 -13.75 7.26
C PRO A 331 5.42 -12.52 7.50
N CYS A 332 5.94 -11.27 7.46
CA CYS A 332 5.10 -10.08 7.65
C CYS A 332 4.01 -9.98 6.58
N PHE A 333 4.38 -10.17 5.31
CA PHE A 333 3.41 -10.17 4.20
C PHE A 333 2.49 -11.39 4.24
N GLY A 334 3.03 -12.56 4.59
CA GLY A 334 2.29 -13.82 4.71
C GLY A 334 1.24 -13.81 5.82
N ILE A 335 1.54 -13.25 6.99
CA ILE A 335 0.59 -13.08 8.09
C ILE A 335 -0.57 -12.19 7.65
N PHE A 336 -0.29 -11.08 6.96
CA PHE A 336 -1.37 -10.22 6.47
C PHE A 336 -2.22 -10.91 5.40
N ALA A 337 -1.59 -11.62 4.47
CA ALA A 337 -2.29 -12.44 3.49
C ALA A 337 -3.20 -13.49 4.16
N LEU A 338 -2.72 -14.07 5.26
CA LEU A 338 -3.49 -15.01 6.07
C LEU A 338 -4.71 -14.32 6.71
N ILE A 339 -4.55 -13.13 7.30
CA ILE A 339 -5.67 -12.33 7.84
C ILE A 339 -6.74 -12.10 6.77
N VAL A 340 -6.35 -11.68 5.58
CA VAL A 340 -7.30 -11.46 4.46
C VAL A 340 -7.99 -12.77 4.07
N LYS A 341 -7.25 -13.88 4.01
CA LYS A 341 -7.84 -15.20 3.72
C LYS A 341 -8.83 -15.64 4.80
N LEU A 342 -8.51 -15.46 6.08
CA LEU A 342 -9.41 -15.77 7.19
C LEU A 342 -10.69 -14.94 7.13
N LYS A 343 -10.57 -13.64 6.82
CA LYS A 343 -11.73 -12.77 6.62
C LYS A 343 -12.69 -13.35 5.57
N TYR A 344 -12.19 -13.71 4.37
CA TYR A 344 -13.06 -14.24 3.32
C TYR A 344 -13.64 -15.62 3.68
N MET A 345 -12.89 -16.48 4.39
CA MET A 345 -13.42 -17.75 4.90
C MET A 345 -14.51 -17.54 5.96
N TRP A 346 -14.41 -16.49 6.77
CA TRP A 346 -15.41 -16.17 7.77
C TRP A 346 -16.68 -15.60 7.12
N LEU A 347 -16.54 -14.65 6.20
CA LEU A 347 -17.65 -14.09 5.44
C LEU A 347 -18.40 -15.17 4.64
N SER A 348 -17.68 -16.09 3.99
CA SER A 348 -18.34 -17.17 3.24
C SER A 348 -19.14 -18.11 4.14
N ARG A 349 -18.70 -18.36 5.37
CA ARG A 349 -19.47 -19.16 6.35
C ARG A 349 -20.72 -18.43 6.84
N CYS A 350 -20.60 -17.14 7.18
CA CYS A 350 -21.72 -16.35 7.68
C CYS A 350 -22.82 -16.15 6.63
N PHE A 351 -22.45 -15.96 5.36
CA PHE A 351 -23.42 -15.69 4.29
C PHE A 351 -23.83 -16.94 3.47
N SER A 352 -23.25 -18.11 3.74
CA SER A 352 -23.69 -19.40 3.16
C SER A 352 -24.74 -20.11 4.03
N GLN A 353 -25.02 -19.59 5.23
CA GLN A 353 -26.12 -20.03 6.10
C GLN A 353 -27.28 -19.02 6.03
N GLY A 354 -27.97 -18.97 4.89
CA GLY A 354 -29.32 -18.42 4.82
C GLY A 354 -30.33 -19.56 5.01
N PRO A 355 -31.35 -19.43 5.88
CA PRO A 355 -32.39 -20.44 6.07
C PRO A 355 -33.24 -20.70 4.82
#